data_AF-A0AAD7A1Y0-F1
#
_entry.id   AF-A0AAD7A1Y0-F1
#
_cell.length_a   1.000
_cell.length_b   1.000
_cell.length_c   1.000
_cell.angle_alpha   90.00
_cell.angle_beta   90.00
_cell.angle_gamma   90.00
#
_symmetry.space_group_name_H-M   'P 1'
#
loop_
_entity.id
_entity.type
_entity.pdbx_description
1 polymer ?
#
loop_
_entity_poly.entity_id
_entity_poly.type
_entity_poly.pdbx_seq_one_letter_code
_entity_poly.pdbx_strand_id
1 'polypeptide(L)'
;MFGLKKQYKKSSRTAVHLIRLVSAVPKMFSSSIFSLLALSAVAVFAYDPNCTDNLVVYWGQNSYGATHPDDPSHWQTTISDYCQDTVIDVIPIAFVDSFTGGVPDLSICDDNGVSGSCMSLAAGIAACQAAGKLVTLSLGGGGTSGAVFSSDSDATTFATTIWNNFLGGSSSHRPFGSAILDGVDLDIESGSSTGFAAFAAQIRWLSAGTGRHYYLTAAPQCPFPDAYVGSAINTDWNFGVWDNWAKTVSPNPHVKIFIGAPASITAANPGEYVDATTLGSIALATRAEYSSFGGVMLWDASQAVANGNYHQQIKNIIAADGCAAGSGGSGGGSSGGSGCTHTYTVVSGDTCSAIESITGLSDAQLHALNPAINNDCTNLEIGQILCLGGGCTQTYTVVSGDTCSAIESAKGVSDAQLHALNPSINSGCTNLEIGQILCLSGGCTQTYTVVSGDTCSAIESAEGVSDAQLHALNPAINSGCTNLEIGQILCV
;
A
#
# COMPACT_ATOMS: atom_id res chain seq x y z
N MET A 1 -48.46 56.52 17.75
CA MET A 1 -48.54 57.94 17.30
C MET A 1 -47.29 58.23 16.46
N PHE A 2 -47.41 59.11 15.45
CA PHE A 2 -46.37 59.56 14.50
C PHE A 2 -44.96 59.77 15.11
N GLY A 3 -43.82 59.61 14.41
CA GLY A 3 -43.55 59.15 13.03
C GLY A 3 -42.50 60.00 12.29
N LEU A 4 -41.84 59.43 11.25
CA LEU A 4 -41.15 60.13 10.13
C LEU A 4 -39.85 60.90 10.47
N LYS A 5 -38.84 61.15 9.61
CA LYS A 5 -38.57 60.98 8.15
C LYS A 5 -37.02 60.88 7.97
N LYS A 6 -36.36 60.74 6.79
CA LYS A 6 -36.81 60.84 5.38
C LYS A 6 -36.30 59.71 4.43
N GLN A 7 -35.27 59.95 3.60
CA GLN A 7 -34.97 59.31 2.29
C GLN A 7 -33.49 59.57 1.91
N TYR A 8 -32.76 58.93 0.97
CA TYR A 8 -32.93 57.84 -0.05
C TYR A 8 -31.51 57.32 -0.49
N LYS A 9 -31.22 56.50 -1.53
CA LYS A 9 -31.85 56.12 -2.82
C LYS A 9 -31.52 54.66 -3.24
N LYS A 10 -32.22 54.11 -4.24
CA LYS A 10 -32.36 52.67 -4.57
C LYS A 10 -32.09 52.37 -6.06
N SER A 11 -31.50 51.20 -6.38
CA SER A 11 -31.74 50.41 -7.61
C SER A 11 -31.14 48.99 -7.42
N SER A 12 -31.92 47.93 -7.11
CA SER A 12 -32.67 47.10 -8.08
C SER A 12 -31.74 46.35 -9.05
N ARG A 13 -31.24 45.14 -8.69
CA ARG A 13 -31.82 43.80 -8.95
C ARG A 13 -31.99 43.43 -10.44
N THR A 14 -31.46 42.28 -10.87
CA THR A 14 -32.17 41.12 -11.46
C THR A 14 -31.15 39.98 -11.73
N ALA A 15 -31.57 38.71 -11.57
CA ALA A 15 -30.76 37.52 -11.88
C ALA A 15 -31.08 36.99 -13.28
N VAL A 16 -30.10 36.40 -13.99
CA VAL A 16 -30.31 35.77 -15.31
C VAL A 16 -29.53 34.46 -15.42
N HIS A 17 -30.25 33.40 -15.79
CA HIS A 17 -29.75 32.12 -16.30
C HIS A 17 -29.63 32.20 -17.84
N LEU A 18 -28.56 31.70 -18.46
CA LEU A 18 -28.48 31.16 -19.85
C LEU A 18 -27.08 30.51 -20.00
N ILE A 19 -26.95 29.20 -20.21
CA ILE A 19 -27.13 28.40 -21.46
C ILE A 19 -26.00 28.61 -22.49
N ARG A 20 -25.43 27.48 -22.95
CA ARG A 20 -24.43 27.37 -24.03
C ARG A 20 -24.86 28.09 -25.31
N LEU A 21 -23.91 28.75 -25.97
CA LEU A 21 -23.95 29.01 -27.41
C LEU A 21 -22.63 28.61 -28.06
N VAL A 22 -22.73 27.91 -29.18
CA VAL A 22 -21.62 27.56 -30.08
C VAL A 22 -21.70 28.47 -31.29
N SER A 23 -20.59 29.13 -31.65
CA SER A 23 -20.41 29.77 -32.96
C SER A 23 -18.92 30.01 -33.22
N ALA A 24 -18.50 29.95 -34.49
CA ALA A 24 -17.10 29.79 -34.89
C ALA A 24 -16.58 30.92 -35.81
N VAL A 25 -15.32 30.78 -36.26
CA VAL A 25 -14.66 31.51 -37.39
C VAL A 25 -14.16 32.94 -37.01
N PRO A 26 -13.00 33.45 -37.51
CA PRO A 26 -12.21 33.04 -38.67
C PRO A 26 -10.73 32.64 -38.47
N LYS A 27 -10.18 32.03 -39.53
CA LYS A 27 -8.73 31.87 -39.76
C LYS A 27 -8.07 33.24 -40.01
N MET A 28 -6.95 33.51 -39.34
CA MET A 28 -5.90 34.38 -39.86
C MET A 28 -4.54 33.71 -39.67
N PHE A 29 -3.74 33.65 -40.73
CA PHE A 29 -2.37 33.16 -40.66
C PHE A 29 -1.47 34.24 -40.04
N SER A 30 -0.76 33.87 -38.97
CA SER A 30 0.49 34.52 -38.59
C SER A 30 1.40 33.45 -37.97
N SER A 31 2.46 33.08 -38.69
CA SER A 31 3.45 32.14 -38.18
C SER A 31 4.27 32.82 -37.08
N SER A 32 3.95 32.52 -35.83
CA SER A 32 4.79 32.83 -34.67
C SER A 32 4.95 31.55 -33.88
N ILE A 33 6.18 31.05 -33.82
CA ILE A 33 6.53 29.84 -33.10
C ILE A 33 6.44 30.17 -31.60
N PHE A 34 5.27 29.94 -31.03
CA PHE A 34 5.16 29.73 -29.59
C PHE A 34 5.78 28.37 -29.30
N SER A 35 6.97 28.36 -28.72
CA SER A 35 7.42 27.18 -27.98
C SER A 35 6.40 26.92 -26.88
N LEU A 36 5.62 25.86 -27.02
CA LEU A 36 4.98 25.26 -25.86
C LEU A 36 6.12 24.80 -24.96
N LEU A 37 6.41 25.58 -23.91
CA LEU A 37 6.74 24.93 -22.65
C LEU A 37 5.50 24.11 -22.30
N ALA A 38 5.56 22.81 -22.58
CA ALA A 38 4.74 21.88 -21.86
C ALA A 38 5.17 22.01 -20.39
N LEU A 39 4.42 22.78 -19.61
CA LEU A 39 4.29 22.45 -18.20
C LEU A 39 3.68 21.06 -18.20
N SER A 40 4.54 20.05 -18.03
CA SER A 40 4.15 18.80 -17.43
C SER A 40 3.55 19.16 -16.08
N ALA A 41 2.22 19.31 -16.07
CA ALA A 41 1.47 19.32 -14.83
C ALA A 41 1.76 17.97 -14.18
N VAL A 42 2.66 17.96 -13.20
CA VAL A 42 2.89 16.80 -12.35
C VAL A 42 1.51 16.47 -11.78
N ALA A 43 0.99 15.30 -12.16
CA ALA A 43 -0.27 14.83 -11.62
C ALA A 43 -0.03 14.61 -10.13
N VAL A 44 -0.52 15.53 -9.32
CA VAL A 44 -0.60 15.34 -7.88
C VAL A 44 -1.67 14.29 -7.68
N PHE A 45 -1.24 13.04 -7.51
CA PHE A 45 -2.12 11.97 -7.12
C PHE A 45 -2.61 12.29 -5.71
N ALA A 46 -3.89 12.67 -5.61
CA ALA A 46 -4.56 12.73 -4.34
C ALA A 46 -4.76 11.29 -3.83
N TYR A 47 -4.88 11.12 -2.52
CA TYR A 47 -5.25 9.83 -1.93
C TYR A 47 -6.49 9.25 -2.63
N ASP A 48 -6.38 8.01 -3.11
CA ASP A 48 -7.49 7.27 -3.69
C ASP A 48 -7.64 5.93 -2.94
N PRO A 49 -8.77 5.69 -2.24
CA PRO A 49 -8.99 4.45 -1.49
C PRO A 49 -9.14 3.21 -2.39
N ASN A 50 -9.23 3.36 -3.71
CA ASN A 50 -9.19 2.26 -4.67
C ASN A 50 -7.76 1.88 -5.06
N CYS A 51 -6.80 2.78 -4.88
CA CYS A 51 -5.39 2.52 -5.13
C CYS A 51 -4.75 1.69 -4.00
N THR A 52 -3.60 1.12 -4.31
CA THR A 52 -2.87 0.15 -3.49
C THR A 52 -1.41 0.56 -3.26
N ASP A 53 -1.02 1.74 -3.72
CA ASP A 53 0.28 2.39 -3.49
C ASP A 53 0.20 3.59 -2.54
N ASN A 54 -0.91 3.78 -1.83
CA ASN A 54 -1.07 4.93 -0.94
C ASN A 54 0.01 4.91 0.15
N LEU A 55 0.65 6.05 0.41
CA LEU A 55 1.67 6.20 1.41
C LEU A 55 1.20 7.14 2.52
N VAL A 56 1.13 6.60 3.74
CA VAL A 56 0.80 7.32 4.97
C VAL A 56 2.10 7.62 5.71
N VAL A 57 2.32 8.86 6.14
CA VAL A 57 3.54 9.21 6.91
C VAL A 57 3.16 10.08 8.10
N TYR A 58 3.44 9.60 9.32
CA TYR A 58 3.18 10.35 10.55
C TYR A 58 4.05 11.61 10.64
N TRP A 59 3.48 12.71 11.13
CA TRP A 59 4.18 13.97 11.36
C TRP A 59 3.74 14.60 12.69
N GLY A 60 4.68 15.13 13.46
CA GLY A 60 4.41 15.94 14.65
C GLY A 60 5.42 15.73 15.77
N GLN A 61 5.88 14.49 15.99
CA GLN A 61 6.70 14.11 17.15
C GLN A 61 8.22 14.26 16.97
N ASN A 62 8.73 14.51 15.76
CA ASN A 62 10.18 14.62 15.51
C ASN A 62 10.99 13.43 16.04
N SER A 63 10.61 12.20 15.67
CA SER A 63 11.30 10.96 16.09
C SER A 63 12.81 10.99 15.82
N TYR A 64 13.23 11.62 14.72
CA TYR A 64 14.65 11.82 14.44
C TYR A 64 15.32 12.70 15.48
N GLY A 65 14.78 13.89 15.79
CA GLY A 65 15.36 14.77 16.81
C GLY A 65 15.30 14.21 18.24
N ALA A 66 14.30 13.37 18.55
CA ALA A 66 14.24 12.65 19.83
C ALA A 66 15.37 11.61 19.98
N THR A 67 15.83 11.03 18.86
CA THR A 67 16.89 10.00 18.83
C THR A 67 18.28 10.58 18.51
N HIS A 68 18.33 11.76 17.89
CA HIS A 68 19.53 12.49 17.48
C HIS A 68 19.47 13.95 17.99
N PRO A 69 19.51 14.17 19.32
CA PRO A 69 19.41 15.52 19.90
C PRO A 69 20.60 16.43 19.54
N ASP A 70 21.73 15.84 19.14
CA ASP A 70 22.94 16.58 18.74
C ASP A 70 23.01 16.89 17.23
N ASP A 71 22.06 16.39 16.41
CA ASP A 71 21.98 16.68 14.96
C ASP A 71 20.67 17.40 14.58
N PRO A 72 20.61 18.73 14.74
CA PRO A 72 19.46 19.53 14.34
C PRO A 72 19.30 19.70 12.82
N SER A 73 20.21 19.18 11.99
CA SER A 73 20.14 19.37 10.53
C SER A 73 19.05 18.52 9.86
N HIS A 74 18.61 17.46 10.55
CA HIS A 74 17.61 16.50 10.10
C HIS A 74 16.36 16.45 11.00
N TRP A 75 16.23 17.40 11.95
CA TRP A 75 15.01 17.53 12.74
C TRP A 75 13.78 17.86 11.87
N GLN A 76 12.60 17.47 12.36
CA GLN A 76 11.32 17.70 11.71
C GLN A 76 11.13 19.17 11.31
N THR A 77 10.83 19.38 10.03
CA THR A 77 10.55 20.71 9.47
C THR A 77 9.05 21.01 9.51
N THR A 78 8.60 22.09 8.86
CA THR A 78 7.18 22.46 8.90
C THR A 78 6.35 21.45 8.11
N ILE A 79 5.11 21.20 8.50
CA ILE A 79 4.22 20.30 7.74
C ILE A 79 4.14 20.70 6.26
N SER A 80 4.21 22.00 5.96
CA SER A 80 4.23 22.57 4.60
C SER A 80 5.35 22.02 3.71
N ASP A 81 6.49 21.67 4.28
CA ASP A 81 7.64 21.13 3.54
C ASP A 81 7.32 19.71 3.06
N TYR A 82 6.77 18.88 3.94
CA TYR A 82 6.24 17.55 3.62
C TYR A 82 4.99 17.60 2.71
N CYS A 83 4.20 18.68 2.76
CA CYS A 83 3.11 18.91 1.81
C CYS A 83 3.58 19.06 0.34
N GLN A 84 4.84 19.44 0.09
CA GLN A 84 5.39 19.55 -1.26
C GLN A 84 5.97 18.22 -1.78
N ASP A 85 6.18 17.24 -0.90
CA ASP A 85 6.61 15.91 -1.32
C ASP A 85 5.48 15.23 -2.10
N THR A 86 5.74 14.86 -3.35
CA THR A 86 4.71 14.30 -4.25
C THR A 86 4.35 12.84 -3.96
N VAL A 87 5.07 12.14 -3.06
CA VAL A 87 4.81 10.72 -2.79
C VAL A 87 3.90 10.44 -1.59
N ILE A 88 3.73 11.41 -0.68
CA ILE A 88 2.95 11.23 0.55
C ILE A 88 1.47 11.51 0.27
N ASP A 89 0.59 10.54 0.47
CA ASP A 89 -0.85 10.69 0.18
C ASP A 89 -1.66 11.10 1.43
N VAL A 90 -1.21 10.68 2.62
CA VAL A 90 -1.88 10.93 3.91
C VAL A 90 -0.86 11.32 4.97
N ILE A 91 -1.17 12.38 5.73
CA ILE A 91 -0.37 12.83 6.89
C ILE A 91 -1.25 12.83 8.14
N PRO A 92 -1.12 11.82 9.03
CA PRO A 92 -1.62 11.89 10.39
C PRO A 92 -0.76 12.86 11.20
N ILE A 93 -1.40 13.91 11.71
CA ILE A 93 -0.79 14.86 12.64
C ILE A 93 -0.86 14.25 14.05
N ALA A 94 0.30 13.90 14.59
CA ALA A 94 0.46 13.13 15.83
C ALA A 94 1.11 13.98 16.94
N PHE A 95 0.47 14.26 18.08
CA PHE A 95 -0.80 13.69 18.58
C PHE A 95 -1.68 14.68 19.37
N VAL A 96 -2.94 14.29 19.56
CA VAL A 96 -3.69 14.58 20.79
C VAL A 96 -3.32 13.51 21.83
N ASP A 97 -2.59 13.89 22.87
CA ASP A 97 -1.98 12.98 23.84
C ASP A 97 -2.73 12.91 25.20
N SER A 98 -3.69 13.82 25.42
CA SER A 98 -4.57 13.81 26.60
C SER A 98 -6.02 14.02 26.21
N PHE A 99 -6.90 13.18 26.78
CA PHE A 99 -8.36 13.28 26.61
C PHE A 99 -9.06 13.83 27.88
N THR A 100 -8.29 14.11 28.93
CA THR A 100 -8.82 14.39 30.27
C THR A 100 -9.49 15.77 30.35
N GLY A 101 -10.59 15.87 31.12
CA GLY A 101 -11.35 17.12 31.27
C GLY A 101 -12.12 17.56 30.03
N GLY A 102 -12.15 16.75 28.95
CA GLY A 102 -12.89 17.06 27.73
C GLY A 102 -12.24 18.10 26.83
N VAL A 103 -10.98 18.47 27.10
CA VAL A 103 -10.15 19.34 26.26
C VAL A 103 -9.01 18.50 25.68
N PRO A 104 -8.85 18.43 24.34
CA PRO A 104 -7.71 17.75 23.73
C PRO A 104 -6.44 18.59 23.94
N ASP A 105 -5.44 18.01 24.59
CA ASP A 105 -4.08 18.58 24.61
C ASP A 105 -3.30 18.16 23.36
N LEU A 106 -2.31 18.93 22.93
CA LEU A 106 -1.60 18.74 21.67
C LEU A 106 -0.08 18.80 21.88
N SER A 107 0.58 17.64 21.76
CA SER A 107 2.02 17.49 21.96
C SER A 107 2.91 18.08 20.84
N ILE A 108 2.30 18.68 19.81
CA ILE A 108 2.95 19.15 18.57
C ILE A 108 3.19 20.67 18.52
N CYS A 109 2.80 21.41 19.55
CA CYS A 109 2.64 22.86 19.47
C CYS A 109 3.58 23.60 20.44
N ASP A 110 4.63 24.21 19.89
CA ASP A 110 5.55 25.11 20.61
C ASP A 110 5.23 26.59 20.30
N ASP A 111 3.94 26.95 20.33
CA ASP A 111 3.38 28.27 19.99
C ASP A 111 3.65 29.30 21.12
N ASN A 112 4.93 29.55 21.42
CA ASN A 112 5.45 30.69 22.22
C ASN A 112 4.64 31.06 23.51
N GLY A 113 4.20 30.05 24.27
CA GLY A 113 3.49 30.25 25.54
C GLY A 113 1.96 30.40 25.46
N VAL A 114 1.33 30.14 24.31
CA VAL A 114 -0.13 29.98 24.22
C VAL A 114 -0.49 28.49 24.26
N SER A 115 -0.61 27.94 25.48
CA SER A 115 -1.04 26.55 25.71
C SER A 115 -2.32 26.22 24.94
N GLY A 116 -2.30 25.12 24.18
CA GLY A 116 -3.42 24.63 23.37
C GLY A 116 -3.71 25.42 22.07
N SER A 117 -2.86 26.36 21.67
CA SER A 117 -2.91 27.00 20.34
C SER A 117 -1.85 26.40 19.42
N CYS A 118 -2.21 26.23 18.14
CA CYS A 118 -1.34 25.67 17.11
C CYS A 118 -1.63 26.37 15.77
N MET A 119 -1.93 27.68 15.82
CA MET A 119 -2.48 28.44 14.70
C MET A 119 -1.52 28.53 13.52
N SER A 120 -0.21 28.41 13.81
CA SER A 120 0.88 28.26 12.87
C SER A 120 0.67 27.11 11.86
N LEU A 121 0.06 25.99 12.28
CA LEU A 121 -0.18 24.83 11.42
C LEU A 121 -1.32 25.01 10.41
N ALA A 122 -2.23 25.97 10.63
CA ALA A 122 -3.44 26.16 9.83
C ALA A 122 -3.15 26.35 8.33
N ALA A 123 -2.09 27.10 8.00
CA ALA A 123 -1.67 27.36 6.64
C ALA A 123 -1.03 26.12 5.97
N GLY A 124 -0.26 25.34 6.73
CA GLY A 124 0.37 24.11 6.24
C GLY A 124 -0.65 23.00 5.98
N ILE A 125 -1.63 22.82 6.87
CA ILE A 125 -2.78 21.93 6.66
C ILE A 125 -3.50 22.28 5.36
N ALA A 126 -3.81 23.56 5.14
CA ALA A 126 -4.46 24.02 3.92
C ALA A 126 -3.59 23.81 2.66
N ALA A 127 -2.26 23.93 2.78
CA ALA A 127 -1.33 23.65 1.68
C ALA A 127 -1.30 22.16 1.32
N CYS A 128 -1.27 21.25 2.30
CA CYS A 128 -1.38 19.80 2.09
C CYS A 128 -2.70 19.42 1.40
N GLN A 129 -3.83 19.96 1.86
CA GLN A 129 -5.14 19.71 1.26
C GLN A 129 -5.23 20.27 -0.17
N ALA A 130 -4.62 21.43 -0.44
CA ALA A 130 -4.51 21.98 -1.80
C ALA A 130 -3.59 21.14 -2.71
N ALA A 131 -2.61 20.44 -2.12
CA ALA A 131 -1.77 19.43 -2.75
C ALA A 131 -2.39 18.01 -2.69
N GLY A 132 -3.72 17.90 -2.57
CA GLY A 132 -4.45 16.63 -2.69
C GLY A 132 -4.26 15.63 -1.54
N LYS A 133 -3.49 15.97 -0.51
CA LYS A 133 -3.21 15.07 0.62
C LYS A 133 -4.35 15.09 1.62
N LEU A 134 -4.63 13.93 2.23
CA LEU A 134 -5.45 13.89 3.42
C LEU A 134 -4.63 14.30 4.64
N VAL A 135 -5.20 15.16 5.49
CA VAL A 135 -4.60 15.52 6.77
C VAL A 135 -5.54 15.12 7.89
N THR A 136 -5.15 14.15 8.71
CA THR A 136 -5.95 13.63 9.83
C THR A 136 -5.36 14.04 11.17
N LEU A 137 -6.17 14.06 12.22
CA LEU A 137 -5.71 14.24 13.60
C LEU A 137 -5.52 12.87 14.25
N SER A 138 -4.30 12.52 14.67
CA SER A 138 -4.07 11.29 15.42
C SER A 138 -4.24 11.50 16.93
N LEU A 139 -4.97 10.60 17.57
CA LEU A 139 -5.25 10.56 19.00
C LEU A 139 -4.51 9.38 19.61
N GLY A 140 -3.77 9.62 20.70
CA GLY A 140 -3.00 8.60 21.39
C GLY A 140 -1.50 8.74 21.17
N GLY A 141 -0.85 7.64 20.78
CA GLY A 141 0.60 7.47 20.72
C GLY A 141 1.21 6.96 22.04
N GLY A 142 2.37 6.30 21.95
CA GLY A 142 3.02 5.58 23.04
C GLY A 142 3.49 6.42 24.22
N GLY A 143 3.53 7.76 24.07
CA GLY A 143 3.79 8.70 25.16
C GLY A 143 2.59 8.94 26.09
N THR A 144 1.39 8.48 25.74
CA THR A 144 0.16 8.80 26.48
C THR A 144 0.04 8.05 27.80
N SER A 145 -0.44 8.75 28.83
CA SER A 145 -0.61 8.22 30.20
C SER A 145 -1.83 7.29 30.37
N GLY A 146 -2.24 6.62 29.29
CA GLY A 146 -3.46 5.81 29.19
C GLY A 146 -4.55 6.56 28.42
N ALA A 147 -4.75 6.16 27.17
CA ALA A 147 -5.87 6.58 26.35
C ALA A 147 -7.19 5.94 26.88
N VAL A 148 -7.81 6.58 27.88
CA VAL A 148 -8.94 6.03 28.64
C VAL A 148 -10.14 6.97 28.62
N PHE A 149 -11.27 6.50 28.07
CA PHE A 149 -12.59 7.07 28.33
C PHE A 149 -13.24 6.39 29.54
N SER A 150 -13.95 7.17 30.36
CA SER A 150 -14.68 6.63 31.52
C SER A 150 -15.97 5.86 31.13
N SER A 151 -16.52 6.13 29.95
CA SER A 151 -17.72 5.48 29.40
C SER A 151 -17.91 5.82 27.91
N ASP A 152 -18.84 5.13 27.25
CA ASP A 152 -19.30 5.51 25.90
C ASP A 152 -19.90 6.94 25.85
N SER A 153 -20.54 7.40 26.93
CA SER A 153 -21.09 8.76 27.00
C SER A 153 -19.99 9.83 27.08
N ASP A 154 -18.87 9.50 27.70
CA ASP A 154 -17.67 10.34 27.76
C ASP A 154 -17.00 10.41 26.39
N ALA A 155 -16.81 9.25 25.75
CA ALA A 155 -16.24 9.14 24.41
C ALA A 155 -17.07 9.85 23.32
N THR A 156 -18.40 9.77 23.37
CA THR A 156 -19.29 10.53 22.45
C THR A 156 -19.27 12.04 22.70
N THR A 157 -19.07 12.46 23.95
CA THR A 157 -18.85 13.88 24.30
C THR A 157 -17.52 14.36 23.71
N PHE A 158 -16.44 13.59 23.91
CA PHE A 158 -15.11 13.91 23.37
C PHE A 158 -15.09 13.91 21.84
N ALA A 159 -15.76 12.97 21.17
CA ALA A 159 -15.96 12.99 19.72
C ALA A 159 -16.63 14.28 19.23
N THR A 160 -17.60 14.79 19.98
CA THR A 160 -18.26 16.06 19.67
C THR A 160 -17.32 17.26 19.89
N THR A 161 -16.42 17.22 20.88
CA THR A 161 -15.33 18.21 21.02
C THR A 161 -14.37 18.18 19.84
N ILE A 162 -13.84 17.00 19.46
CA ILE A 162 -12.93 16.85 18.31
C ILE A 162 -13.60 17.36 17.03
N TRP A 163 -14.87 17.02 16.82
CA TRP A 163 -15.65 17.51 15.68
C TRP A 163 -15.75 19.04 15.62
N ASN A 164 -16.02 19.69 16.76
CA ASN A 164 -16.18 21.13 16.85
C ASN A 164 -14.86 21.92 16.80
N ASN A 165 -13.77 21.34 17.30
CA ASN A 165 -12.46 22.01 17.36
C ASN A 165 -11.65 21.83 16.06
N PHE A 166 -11.76 20.68 15.38
CA PHE A 166 -10.85 20.32 14.28
C PHE A 166 -11.53 19.93 12.96
N LEU A 167 -12.77 19.45 13.01
CA LEU A 167 -13.51 18.98 11.82
C LEU A 167 -14.62 19.97 11.45
N GLY A 168 -15.73 19.48 10.86
CA GLY A 168 -16.82 20.28 10.30
C GLY A 168 -17.77 20.94 11.31
N GLY A 169 -17.51 20.80 12.62
CA GLY A 169 -18.29 21.46 13.66
C GLY A 169 -17.87 22.92 13.87
N SER A 170 -18.26 23.50 15.01
CA SER A 170 -17.93 24.89 15.34
C SER A 170 -17.62 25.06 16.82
N SER A 171 -16.53 25.78 17.10
CA SER A 171 -16.03 26.06 18.44
C SER A 171 -15.42 27.46 18.47
N SER A 172 -15.45 28.13 19.62
CA SER A 172 -14.65 29.34 19.86
C SER A 172 -13.17 29.03 20.08
N HIS A 173 -12.83 27.77 20.32
CA HIS A 173 -11.46 27.29 20.52
C HIS A 173 -11.16 26.23 19.43
N ARG A 174 -10.51 26.67 18.35
CA ARG A 174 -10.02 25.80 17.27
C ARG A 174 -8.51 25.94 17.20
N PRO A 175 -7.72 24.96 17.67
CA PRO A 175 -6.26 25.09 17.75
C PRO A 175 -5.59 25.37 16.40
N PHE A 176 -6.09 24.78 15.31
CA PHE A 176 -5.65 25.04 13.93
C PHE A 176 -6.48 26.15 13.22
N GLY A 177 -7.08 27.06 13.99
CA GLY A 177 -7.88 28.16 13.46
C GLY A 177 -9.05 27.70 12.57
N SER A 178 -9.12 28.22 11.36
CA SER A 178 -10.17 27.88 10.38
C SER A 178 -9.91 26.60 9.59
N ALA A 179 -8.81 25.88 9.84
CA ALA A 179 -8.56 24.60 9.18
C ALA A 179 -9.63 23.57 9.57
N ILE A 180 -10.03 22.75 8.61
CA ILE A 180 -10.95 21.62 8.78
C ILE A 180 -10.19 20.39 8.27
N LEU A 181 -9.83 19.50 9.18
CA LEU A 181 -9.11 18.27 8.87
C LEU A 181 -10.00 17.27 8.13
N ASP A 182 -9.35 16.33 7.43
CA ASP A 182 -10.02 15.31 6.62
C ASP A 182 -10.44 14.09 7.42
N GLY A 183 -10.03 13.97 8.68
CA GLY A 183 -10.39 12.80 9.49
C GLY A 183 -9.75 12.74 10.86
N VAL A 184 -9.97 11.61 11.52
CA VAL A 184 -9.36 11.25 12.80
C VAL A 184 -8.66 9.91 12.65
N ASP A 185 -7.46 9.81 13.22
CA ASP A 185 -6.70 8.60 13.38
C ASP A 185 -6.68 8.19 14.86
N LEU A 186 -6.75 6.88 15.13
CA LEU A 186 -6.83 6.30 16.47
C LEU A 186 -5.60 5.42 16.72
N ASP A 187 -4.55 6.02 17.26
CA ASP A 187 -3.28 5.37 17.60
C ASP A 187 -3.25 5.00 19.10
N ILE A 188 -4.08 4.02 19.46
CA ILE A 188 -4.42 3.73 20.86
C ILE A 188 -3.53 2.61 21.40
N GLU A 189 -2.34 3.00 21.85
CA GLU A 189 -1.28 2.09 22.32
C GLU A 189 -1.36 1.68 23.80
N SER A 190 -2.14 2.41 24.62
CA SER A 190 -2.24 2.17 26.07
C SER A 190 -3.62 2.52 26.64
N GLY A 191 -3.94 2.08 27.86
CA GLY A 191 -5.20 2.43 28.53
C GLY A 191 -6.26 1.32 28.43
N SER A 192 -7.43 1.60 27.84
CA SER A 192 -8.53 0.63 27.75
C SER A 192 -9.33 0.79 26.45
N SER A 193 -9.93 -0.29 25.94
CA SER A 193 -10.79 -0.26 24.75
C SER A 193 -12.16 0.42 24.94
N THR A 194 -12.48 0.87 26.15
CA THR A 194 -13.76 1.55 26.50
C THR A 194 -14.00 2.77 25.62
N GLY A 195 -15.21 2.95 25.11
CA GLY A 195 -15.63 4.19 24.45
C GLY A 195 -15.20 4.39 22.99
N PHE A 196 -14.11 3.81 22.51
CA PHE A 196 -13.60 4.10 21.15
C PHE A 196 -14.57 3.74 20.02
N ALA A 197 -15.35 2.66 20.17
CA ALA A 197 -16.42 2.31 19.23
C ALA A 197 -17.53 3.39 19.20
N ALA A 198 -17.89 3.94 20.37
CA ALA A 198 -18.88 5.00 20.50
C ALA A 198 -18.35 6.35 19.97
N PHE A 199 -17.06 6.67 20.21
CA PHE A 199 -16.37 7.81 19.60
C PHE A 199 -16.43 7.74 18.07
N ALA A 200 -16.01 6.62 17.48
CA ALA A 200 -16.01 6.42 16.04
C ALA A 200 -17.42 6.48 15.43
N ALA A 201 -18.41 5.88 16.10
CA ALA A 201 -19.82 5.97 15.69
C ALA A 201 -20.33 7.42 15.72
N GLN A 202 -19.96 8.21 16.73
CA GLN A 202 -20.34 9.61 16.85
C GLN A 202 -19.69 10.50 15.78
N ILE A 203 -18.40 10.30 15.45
CA ILE A 203 -17.77 11.02 14.32
C ILE A 203 -18.46 10.67 12.99
N ARG A 204 -18.82 9.40 12.76
CA ARG A 204 -19.60 8.98 11.58
C ARG A 204 -21.00 9.63 11.54
N TRP A 205 -21.66 9.76 12.68
CA TRP A 205 -22.96 10.41 12.78
C TRP A 205 -22.87 11.94 12.53
N LEU A 206 -21.87 12.61 13.10
CA LEU A 206 -21.65 14.06 12.94
C LEU A 206 -21.24 14.45 11.51
N SER A 207 -20.49 13.58 10.82
CA SER A 207 -20.07 13.80 9.42
C SER A 207 -21.17 13.49 8.39
N ALA A 208 -22.19 12.71 8.76
CA ALA A 208 -23.29 12.34 7.87
C ALA A 208 -24.06 13.57 7.37
N GLY A 209 -24.25 13.66 6.04
CA GLY A 209 -25.01 14.75 5.41
C GLY A 209 -24.27 16.09 5.29
N THR A 210 -23.02 16.20 5.73
CA THR A 210 -22.21 17.42 5.57
C THR A 210 -21.79 17.70 4.13
N GLY A 211 -21.79 16.68 3.26
CA GLY A 211 -21.34 16.78 1.87
C GLY A 211 -19.82 16.77 1.69
N ARG A 212 -19.03 16.73 2.78
CA ARG A 212 -17.58 16.47 2.76
C ARG A 212 -17.32 15.03 3.21
N HIS A 213 -16.35 14.37 2.57
CA HIS A 213 -15.87 13.07 3.01
C HIS A 213 -14.91 13.25 4.19
N TYR A 214 -15.09 12.42 5.22
CA TYR A 214 -14.21 12.36 6.38
C TYR A 214 -13.73 10.92 6.59
N TYR A 215 -12.47 10.77 6.96
CA TYR A 215 -11.80 9.49 7.16
C TYR A 215 -11.70 9.16 8.65
N LEU A 216 -11.77 7.86 8.94
CA LEU A 216 -11.51 7.31 10.26
C LEU A 216 -10.52 6.15 10.09
N THR A 217 -9.32 6.32 10.63
CA THR A 217 -8.26 5.32 10.63
C THR A 217 -7.95 4.88 12.06
N ALA A 218 -7.17 3.81 12.19
CA ALA A 218 -6.64 3.35 13.47
C ALA A 218 -5.28 2.67 13.20
N ALA A 219 -4.37 2.77 14.15
CA ALA A 219 -3.06 2.12 14.13
C ALA A 219 -3.00 1.03 15.23
N PRO A 220 -3.65 -0.13 15.03
CA PRO A 220 -3.50 -1.24 15.96
C PRO A 220 -2.07 -1.80 15.86
N GLN A 221 -1.41 -1.97 17.01
CA GLN A 221 -0.20 -2.79 17.07
C GLN A 221 -0.51 -4.24 16.66
N CYS A 222 0.50 -4.96 16.17
CA CYS A 222 0.43 -6.40 15.99
C CYS A 222 0.63 -7.10 17.34
N PRO A 223 -0.39 -7.70 17.98
CA PRO A 223 -0.19 -8.40 19.24
C PRO A 223 0.68 -9.64 19.00
N PHE A 224 1.90 -9.62 19.55
CA PHE A 224 2.84 -10.73 19.50
C PHE A 224 3.50 -10.93 20.87
N PRO A 225 3.76 -12.19 21.30
CA PRO A 225 3.27 -13.42 20.69
C PRO A 225 1.79 -13.70 21.04
N ASP A 226 1.17 -14.65 20.33
CA ASP A 226 -0.15 -15.16 20.69
C ASP A 226 -0.13 -15.80 22.10
N ALA A 227 -1.19 -15.53 22.89
CA ALA A 227 -1.27 -15.91 24.30
C ALA A 227 -1.40 -17.42 24.58
N TYR A 228 -1.61 -18.25 23.55
CA TYR A 228 -1.85 -19.69 23.66
C TYR A 228 -0.85 -20.55 22.86
N VAL A 229 -0.32 -20.05 21.74
CA VAL A 229 0.61 -20.81 20.86
C VAL A 229 1.93 -20.09 20.55
N GLY A 230 2.29 -19.06 21.32
CA GLY A 230 3.39 -18.11 21.11
C GLY A 230 4.84 -18.60 20.93
N SER A 231 5.08 -19.91 20.79
CA SER A 231 6.38 -20.48 20.37
C SER A 231 6.26 -21.61 19.32
N ALA A 232 5.05 -21.93 18.88
CA ALA A 232 4.76 -22.96 17.88
C ALA A 232 4.50 -22.39 16.47
N ILE A 233 4.21 -21.10 16.37
CA ILE A 233 4.05 -20.36 15.11
C ILE A 233 5.05 -19.20 15.15
N ASN A 234 6.07 -19.25 14.30
CA ASN A 234 7.18 -18.30 14.26
C ASN A 234 7.22 -17.58 12.91
N THR A 235 6.12 -16.92 12.57
CA THR A 235 6.03 -16.02 11.41
C THR A 235 5.40 -14.72 11.87
N ASP A 236 6.22 -13.68 11.98
CA ASP A 236 5.86 -12.35 12.49
C ASP A 236 4.89 -11.58 11.59
N TRP A 237 4.55 -12.16 10.42
CA TRP A 237 3.65 -11.61 9.43
C TRP A 237 2.19 -12.07 9.62
N ASN A 238 1.30 -11.15 10.00
CA ASN A 238 -0.11 -11.44 10.29
C ASN A 238 -1.13 -10.79 9.33
N PHE A 239 -0.69 -10.26 8.18
CA PHE A 239 -1.56 -9.47 7.28
C PHE A 239 -2.83 -10.23 6.85
N GLY A 240 -2.76 -11.55 6.62
CA GLY A 240 -3.93 -12.38 6.32
C GLY A 240 -4.99 -12.42 7.42
N VAL A 241 -4.61 -12.21 8.70
CA VAL A 241 -5.57 -12.06 9.80
C VAL A 241 -6.36 -10.75 9.67
N TRP A 242 -5.67 -9.66 9.31
CA TRP A 242 -6.28 -8.35 9.07
C TRP A 242 -7.13 -8.31 7.79
N ASP A 243 -6.71 -8.98 6.72
CA ASP A 243 -7.50 -9.14 5.51
C ASP A 243 -8.77 -9.98 5.75
N ASN A 244 -8.67 -11.07 6.51
CA ASN A 244 -9.84 -11.84 6.92
C ASN A 244 -10.78 -11.01 7.81
N TRP A 245 -10.25 -10.24 8.77
CA TRP A 245 -11.05 -9.30 9.57
C TRP A 245 -11.74 -8.24 8.71
N ALA A 246 -11.02 -7.66 7.74
CA ALA A 246 -11.55 -6.67 6.81
C ALA A 246 -12.72 -7.22 5.97
N LYS A 247 -12.65 -8.49 5.57
CA LYS A 247 -13.67 -9.16 4.76
C LYS A 247 -14.86 -9.72 5.56
N THR A 248 -14.67 -10.12 6.81
CA THR A 248 -15.67 -10.91 7.57
C THR A 248 -16.19 -10.27 8.86
N VAL A 249 -15.47 -9.31 9.44
CA VAL A 249 -15.79 -8.70 10.74
C VAL A 249 -15.97 -7.18 10.67
N SER A 250 -15.20 -6.50 9.82
CA SER A 250 -15.25 -5.04 9.67
C SER A 250 -16.67 -4.56 9.29
N PRO A 251 -17.25 -3.57 10.03
CA PRO A 251 -18.47 -2.90 9.61
C PRO A 251 -18.34 -2.08 8.32
N ASN A 252 -17.13 -1.89 7.80
CA ASN A 252 -16.86 -1.30 6.49
C ASN A 252 -16.29 -2.39 5.54
N PRO A 253 -17.06 -2.87 4.54
CA PRO A 253 -16.59 -3.89 3.59
C PRO A 253 -15.54 -3.36 2.60
N HIS A 254 -15.26 -2.06 2.61
CA HIS A 254 -14.22 -1.39 1.83
C HIS A 254 -13.13 -0.80 2.73
N VAL A 255 -12.90 -1.38 3.92
CA VAL A 255 -11.76 -0.99 4.76
C VAL A 255 -10.46 -1.40 4.06
N LYS A 256 -9.45 -0.54 4.15
CA LYS A 256 -8.11 -0.76 3.61
C LYS A 256 -7.12 -0.98 4.75
N ILE A 257 -6.26 -1.97 4.58
CA ILE A 257 -5.21 -2.37 5.52
C ILE A 257 -3.86 -1.91 4.96
N PHE A 258 -3.04 -1.30 5.81
CA PHE A 258 -1.73 -0.76 5.46
C PHE A 258 -0.65 -1.51 6.24
N ILE A 259 0.53 -1.65 5.64
CA ILE A 259 1.70 -2.17 6.35
C ILE A 259 2.32 -1.00 7.13
N GLY A 260 2.24 -1.02 8.45
CA GLY A 260 2.96 -0.07 9.30
C GLY A 260 4.42 -0.48 9.48
N ALA A 261 5.35 0.46 9.34
CA ALA A 261 6.78 0.20 9.52
C ALA A 261 7.55 1.43 10.05
N PRO A 262 8.65 1.22 10.79
CA PRO A 262 9.59 2.29 11.09
C PRO A 262 10.34 2.74 9.84
N ALA A 263 10.52 4.05 9.68
CA ALA A 263 11.22 4.65 8.54
C ALA A 263 12.76 4.66 8.67
N SER A 264 13.30 4.18 9.79
CA SER A 264 14.72 4.20 10.16
C SER A 264 14.98 3.19 11.29
N ILE A 265 16.22 2.68 11.38
CA ILE A 265 16.64 1.75 12.45
C ILE A 265 16.52 2.34 13.86
N THR A 266 16.47 3.67 13.99
CA THR A 266 16.29 4.36 15.27
C THR A 266 14.83 4.73 15.57
N ALA A 267 13.91 4.55 14.60
CA ALA A 267 12.52 4.97 14.76
C ALA A 267 11.68 4.00 15.63
N ALA A 268 12.15 2.78 15.86
CA ALA A 268 11.51 1.75 16.67
C ALA A 268 12.54 0.79 17.30
N ASN A 269 12.14 -0.40 17.78
CA ASN A 269 13.05 -1.29 18.50
C ASN A 269 14.07 -2.00 17.56
N PRO A 270 15.22 -2.46 18.08
CA PRO A 270 16.21 -3.19 17.30
C PRO A 270 15.61 -4.44 16.63
N GLY A 271 15.67 -4.49 15.30
CA GLY A 271 15.17 -5.61 14.49
C GLY A 271 13.81 -5.35 13.81
N GLU A 272 13.11 -4.27 14.14
CA GLU A 272 11.80 -3.93 13.53
C GLU A 272 11.94 -3.16 12.20
N TYR A 273 13.11 -2.59 11.92
CA TYR A 273 13.43 -1.89 10.66
C TYR A 273 14.01 -2.83 9.61
N VAL A 274 13.56 -2.66 8.37
CA VAL A 274 14.13 -3.25 7.15
C VAL A 274 14.39 -2.14 6.11
N ASP A 275 15.27 -2.37 5.14
CA ASP A 275 15.51 -1.40 4.07
C ASP A 275 14.30 -1.23 3.11
N ALA A 276 14.35 -0.18 2.28
CA ALA A 276 13.23 0.19 1.41
C ALA A 276 12.95 -0.86 0.32
N THR A 277 13.96 -1.59 -0.16
CA THR A 277 13.80 -2.68 -1.14
C THR A 277 13.09 -3.86 -0.50
N THR A 278 13.46 -4.20 0.73
CA THR A 278 12.83 -5.26 1.52
C THR A 278 11.37 -4.92 1.83
N LEU A 279 11.07 -3.73 2.37
CA LEU A 279 9.69 -3.33 2.67
C LEU A 279 8.85 -3.16 1.38
N GLY A 280 9.43 -2.63 0.31
CA GLY A 280 8.79 -2.54 -0.99
C GLY A 280 8.42 -3.92 -1.55
N SER A 281 9.31 -4.90 -1.44
CA SER A 281 9.07 -6.29 -1.86
C SER A 281 7.96 -6.96 -1.05
N ILE A 282 7.98 -6.77 0.28
CA ILE A 282 6.90 -7.24 1.18
C ILE A 282 5.56 -6.60 0.78
N ALA A 283 5.54 -5.29 0.52
CA ALA A 283 4.34 -4.57 0.09
C ALA A 283 3.80 -5.05 -1.26
N LEU A 284 4.67 -5.31 -2.24
CA LEU A 284 4.28 -5.86 -3.55
C LEU A 284 3.70 -7.28 -3.44
N ALA A 285 4.32 -8.16 -2.64
CA ALA A 285 3.81 -9.51 -2.38
C ALA A 285 2.44 -9.46 -1.66
N THR A 286 2.33 -8.63 -0.62
CA THR A 286 1.08 -8.41 0.14
C THR A 286 -0.05 -7.90 -0.75
N ARG A 287 0.26 -6.96 -1.67
CA ARG A 287 -0.68 -6.44 -2.66
C ARG A 287 -1.22 -7.52 -3.60
N ALA A 288 -0.36 -8.44 -4.03
CA ALA A 288 -0.75 -9.52 -4.93
C ALA A 288 -1.63 -10.57 -4.24
N GLU A 289 -1.44 -10.78 -2.93
CA GLU A 289 -2.17 -11.79 -2.14
C GLU A 289 -3.49 -11.26 -1.54
N TYR A 290 -3.50 -10.02 -1.04
CA TYR A 290 -4.58 -9.50 -0.19
C TYR A 290 -5.30 -8.29 -0.79
N SER A 291 -6.54 -8.48 -1.25
CA SER A 291 -7.38 -7.42 -1.83
C SER A 291 -7.77 -6.28 -0.86
N SER A 292 -7.63 -6.48 0.45
CA SER A 292 -7.78 -5.40 1.44
C SER A 292 -6.58 -4.45 1.52
N PHE A 293 -5.44 -4.77 0.89
CA PHE A 293 -4.25 -3.92 0.89
C PHE A 293 -4.55 -2.52 0.34
N GLY A 294 -4.02 -1.50 1.01
CA GLY A 294 -4.15 -0.08 0.64
C GLY A 294 -2.80 0.62 0.39
N GLY A 295 -1.70 0.08 0.91
CA GLY A 295 -0.36 0.65 0.77
C GLY A 295 0.48 0.52 2.06
N VAL A 296 1.37 1.48 2.28
CA VAL A 296 2.36 1.48 3.39
C VAL A 296 2.15 2.69 4.31
N MET A 297 2.39 2.51 5.60
CA MET A 297 2.42 3.55 6.63
C MET A 297 3.81 3.61 7.27
N LEU A 298 4.34 4.83 7.46
CA LEU A 298 5.68 5.07 7.98
C LEU A 298 5.71 5.93 9.24
N TRP A 299 6.47 5.47 10.23
CA TRP A 299 6.82 6.19 11.46
C TRP A 299 8.30 6.63 11.44
N ASP A 300 8.67 7.91 11.38
CA ASP A 300 7.86 9.10 11.06
C ASP A 300 8.51 9.91 9.91
N ALA A 301 7.93 11.04 9.53
CA ALA A 301 8.40 11.90 8.45
C ALA A 301 9.83 12.44 8.64
N SER A 302 10.25 12.69 9.89
CA SER A 302 11.61 13.17 10.19
C SER A 302 12.65 12.06 9.96
N GLN A 303 12.34 10.85 10.44
CA GLN A 303 13.16 9.66 10.21
C GLN A 303 13.23 9.30 8.73
N ALA A 304 12.11 9.36 8.01
CA ALA A 304 12.05 9.01 6.59
C ALA A 304 12.92 9.92 5.70
N VAL A 305 12.87 11.24 5.93
CA VAL A 305 13.73 12.21 5.21
C VAL A 305 15.19 12.02 5.57
N ALA A 306 15.51 11.88 6.86
CA ALA A 306 16.89 11.67 7.32
C ALA A 306 17.51 10.37 6.77
N ASN A 307 16.72 9.29 6.67
CA ASN A 307 17.11 8.02 6.08
C ASN A 307 17.07 8.03 4.53
N GLY A 308 17.64 9.08 3.92
CA GLY A 308 17.80 9.19 2.47
C GLY A 308 16.47 9.25 1.68
N ASN A 309 15.44 9.89 2.24
CA ASN A 309 14.08 9.90 1.69
C ASN A 309 13.49 8.48 1.50
N TYR A 310 13.56 7.68 2.56
CA TYR A 310 13.05 6.29 2.62
C TYR A 310 11.62 6.14 2.08
N HIS A 311 10.76 7.12 2.37
CA HIS A 311 9.38 7.20 1.90
C HIS A 311 9.26 7.31 0.37
N GLN A 312 10.13 8.09 -0.28
CA GLN A 312 10.20 8.19 -1.75
C GLN A 312 10.68 6.87 -2.37
N GLN A 313 11.69 6.23 -1.78
CA GLN A 313 12.18 4.94 -2.23
C GLN A 313 11.06 3.88 -2.24
N ILE A 314 10.26 3.82 -1.17
CA ILE A 314 9.12 2.90 -1.09
C ILE A 314 8.03 3.24 -2.10
N LYS A 315 7.59 4.50 -2.22
CA LYS A 315 6.56 4.87 -3.22
C LYS A 315 7.01 4.48 -4.62
N ASN A 316 8.27 4.74 -4.97
CA ASN A 316 8.81 4.38 -6.29
C ASN A 316 8.73 2.88 -6.59
N ILE A 317 8.85 2.02 -5.57
CA ILE A 317 8.69 0.56 -5.71
C ILE A 317 7.20 0.18 -5.84
N ILE A 318 6.32 0.73 -5.00
CA ILE A 318 4.91 0.30 -4.94
C ILE A 318 3.98 1.01 -5.95
N ALA A 319 4.37 2.15 -6.52
CA ALA A 319 3.54 2.92 -7.45
C ALA A 319 3.29 2.22 -8.79
N ALA A 320 4.19 1.32 -9.23
CA ALA A 320 3.95 0.47 -10.40
C ALA A 320 2.68 -0.35 -10.18
N ASP A 321 1.69 -0.16 -11.06
CA ASP A 321 0.33 -0.75 -11.04
C ASP A 321 -0.56 -0.39 -9.83
N GLY A 322 -0.06 0.39 -8.86
CA GLY A 322 -0.79 0.65 -7.62
C GLY A 322 -2.08 1.46 -7.79
N CYS A 323 -2.08 2.36 -8.78
CA CYS A 323 -3.13 3.33 -9.04
C CYS A 323 -3.59 3.29 -10.52
N ALA A 324 -3.42 2.15 -11.19
CA ALA A 324 -3.69 2.00 -12.63
C ALA A 324 -5.16 2.27 -12.98
N ALA A 325 -5.42 3.47 -13.49
CA ALA A 325 -6.77 3.95 -13.78
C ALA A 325 -7.50 3.06 -14.80
N GLY A 326 -8.78 2.79 -14.54
CA GLY A 326 -9.64 2.08 -15.47
C GLY A 326 -9.79 2.81 -16.81
N SER A 327 -9.07 2.37 -17.84
CA SER A 327 -9.27 2.78 -19.23
C SER A 327 -8.69 1.72 -20.19
N GLY A 328 -9.56 1.04 -20.94
CA GLY A 328 -9.13 0.22 -22.08
C GLY A 328 -8.79 1.11 -23.27
N GLY A 329 -7.68 0.84 -23.99
CA GLY A 329 -7.28 1.70 -25.10
C GLY A 329 -5.92 1.41 -25.77
N SER A 330 -5.73 0.20 -26.29
CA SER A 330 -4.80 -0.22 -27.37
C SER A 330 -3.73 0.74 -27.94
N GLY A 331 -2.47 0.27 -27.93
CA GLY A 331 -1.43 0.48 -28.96
C GLY A 331 -0.51 1.71 -28.78
N GLY A 332 0.82 1.63 -28.99
CA GLY A 332 1.72 0.53 -29.36
C GLY A 332 3.17 1.07 -29.53
N GLY A 333 4.22 0.26 -29.72
CA GLY A 333 4.28 -1.19 -29.72
C GLY A 333 5.70 -1.78 -29.84
N SER A 334 5.77 -3.06 -29.47
CA SER A 334 6.48 -4.15 -30.17
C SER A 334 8.01 -4.17 -30.32
N SER A 335 8.64 -5.08 -29.58
CA SER A 335 9.22 -6.30 -30.17
C SER A 335 9.42 -7.43 -29.15
N GLY A 336 8.66 -8.52 -29.28
CA GLY A 336 8.76 -9.73 -28.42
C GLY A 336 7.64 -10.72 -28.79
N GLY A 337 7.99 -11.94 -29.16
CA GLY A 337 7.15 -12.87 -29.95
C GLY A 337 5.69 -13.11 -29.50
N SER A 338 4.83 -13.42 -30.48
CA SER A 338 3.47 -13.91 -30.25
C SER A 338 3.50 -15.21 -29.44
N GLY A 339 3.17 -15.11 -28.15
CA GLY A 339 3.35 -16.18 -27.18
C GLY A 339 3.76 -15.69 -25.80
N CYS A 340 4.25 -14.45 -25.68
CA CYS A 340 4.61 -13.90 -24.38
C CYS A 340 3.38 -13.70 -23.47
N THR A 341 3.26 -14.51 -22.41
CA THR A 341 2.22 -14.39 -21.36
C THR A 341 2.82 -14.25 -19.96
N HIS A 342 4.12 -14.48 -19.81
CA HIS A 342 4.88 -14.21 -18.60
C HIS A 342 5.83 -13.06 -18.86
N THR A 343 5.77 -12.04 -18.02
CA THR A 343 6.52 -10.80 -18.19
C THR A 343 7.12 -10.32 -16.88
N TYR A 344 8.24 -9.62 -16.99
CA TYR A 344 8.91 -8.92 -15.92
C TYR A 344 8.93 -7.42 -16.24
N THR A 345 8.64 -6.57 -15.26
CA THR A 345 8.71 -5.12 -15.44
C THR A 345 10.01 -4.63 -14.82
N VAL A 346 10.87 -4.00 -15.62
CA VAL A 346 12.15 -3.45 -15.17
C VAL A 346 11.94 -2.43 -14.06
N VAL A 347 12.70 -2.58 -12.97
CA VAL A 347 12.75 -1.67 -11.83
C VAL A 347 14.11 -0.95 -11.74
N SER A 348 14.19 0.05 -10.87
CA SER A 348 15.42 0.82 -10.66
C SER A 348 16.50 -0.03 -9.99
N GLY A 349 17.64 -0.20 -10.65
CA GLY A 349 18.78 -0.99 -10.15
C GLY A 349 18.97 -2.34 -10.85
N ASP A 350 18.07 -2.70 -11.77
CA ASP A 350 18.19 -3.92 -12.54
C ASP A 350 19.46 -3.97 -13.40
N THR A 351 20.10 -5.12 -13.35
CA THR A 351 21.14 -5.58 -14.28
C THR A 351 20.70 -6.92 -14.83
N CYS A 352 21.34 -7.44 -15.89
CA CYS A 352 21.04 -8.79 -16.38
C CYS A 352 21.12 -9.80 -15.22
N SER A 353 22.23 -9.79 -14.46
CA SER A 353 22.43 -10.69 -13.32
C SER A 353 21.38 -10.58 -12.20
N ALA A 354 20.78 -9.41 -11.97
CA ALA A 354 19.72 -9.23 -10.98
C ALA A 354 18.40 -9.85 -11.49
N ILE A 355 18.07 -9.61 -12.75
CA ILE A 355 16.90 -10.20 -13.41
C ILE A 355 17.06 -11.72 -13.54
N GLU A 356 18.28 -12.22 -13.82
CA GLU A 356 18.59 -13.64 -13.87
C GLU A 356 18.35 -14.34 -12.51
N SER A 357 18.78 -13.76 -11.38
CA SER A 357 18.51 -14.30 -10.04
C SER A 357 17.00 -14.28 -9.71
N ILE A 358 16.30 -13.17 -9.99
CA ILE A 358 14.88 -13.03 -9.64
C ILE A 358 13.96 -13.90 -10.52
N THR A 359 14.27 -14.04 -11.82
CA THR A 359 13.42 -14.74 -12.79
C THR A 359 13.91 -16.15 -13.11
N GLY A 360 15.11 -16.51 -12.69
CA GLY A 360 15.80 -17.75 -13.01
C GLY A 360 16.27 -17.89 -14.47
N LEU A 361 15.82 -17.05 -15.40
CA LEU A 361 16.33 -17.11 -16.78
C LEU A 361 17.83 -16.82 -16.79
N SER A 362 18.60 -17.55 -17.61
CA SER A 362 19.98 -17.13 -17.91
C SER A 362 20.00 -15.91 -18.84
N ASP A 363 21.09 -15.14 -18.81
CA ASP A 363 21.35 -14.01 -19.70
C ASP A 363 20.99 -14.31 -21.17
N ALA A 364 21.43 -15.47 -21.67
CA ALA A 364 21.17 -15.92 -23.04
C ALA A 364 19.68 -16.18 -23.33
N GLN A 365 18.91 -16.67 -22.35
CA GLN A 365 17.46 -16.86 -22.48
C GLN A 365 16.71 -15.52 -22.41
N LEU A 366 17.12 -14.63 -21.50
CA LEU A 366 16.54 -13.29 -21.37
C LEU A 366 16.73 -12.50 -22.67
N HIS A 367 17.94 -12.51 -23.24
CA HIS A 367 18.25 -11.89 -24.53
C HIS A 367 17.54 -12.56 -25.73
N ALA A 368 17.38 -13.88 -25.73
CA ALA A 368 16.66 -14.59 -26.80
C ALA A 368 15.17 -14.23 -26.84
N LEU A 369 14.55 -13.99 -25.68
CA LEU A 369 13.17 -13.53 -25.55
C LEU A 369 13.03 -12.02 -25.80
N ASN A 370 14.07 -11.25 -25.48
CA ASN A 370 14.09 -9.79 -25.54
C ASN A 370 15.26 -9.25 -26.37
N PRO A 371 15.28 -9.44 -27.70
CA PRO A 371 16.40 -9.06 -28.58
C PRO A 371 16.62 -7.54 -28.71
N ALA A 372 15.87 -6.72 -27.99
CA ALA A 372 16.07 -5.27 -27.87
C ALA A 372 16.96 -4.87 -26.67
N ILE A 373 17.19 -5.78 -25.71
CA ILE A 373 18.15 -5.55 -24.61
C ILE A 373 19.57 -5.70 -25.17
N ASN A 374 20.51 -4.87 -24.71
CA ASN A 374 21.94 -5.02 -24.99
C ASN A 374 22.62 -5.93 -23.97
N ASN A 375 23.73 -6.56 -24.35
CA ASN A 375 24.43 -7.58 -23.55
C ASN A 375 24.78 -7.19 -22.09
N ASP A 376 24.79 -5.90 -21.75
CA ASP A 376 25.13 -5.40 -20.41
C ASP A 376 23.87 -4.92 -19.63
N CYS A 377 22.66 -5.09 -20.20
CA CYS A 377 21.39 -4.54 -19.72
C CYS A 377 21.40 -3.02 -19.46
N THR A 378 22.32 -2.28 -20.07
CA THR A 378 22.49 -0.82 -19.82
C THR A 378 21.45 0.05 -20.53
N ASN A 379 20.64 -0.54 -21.40
CA ASN A 379 19.51 0.12 -22.09
C ASN A 379 18.14 -0.29 -21.56
N LEU A 380 18.08 -0.91 -20.38
CA LEU A 380 16.81 -1.17 -19.70
C LEU A 380 16.19 0.15 -19.22
N GLU A 381 14.95 0.41 -19.59
CA GLU A 381 14.18 1.56 -19.12
C GLU A 381 13.28 1.15 -17.94
N ILE A 382 13.21 1.95 -16.88
CA ILE A 382 12.32 1.66 -15.74
C ILE A 382 10.86 1.63 -16.24
N GLY A 383 10.15 0.54 -15.93
CA GLY A 383 8.80 0.27 -16.46
C GLY A 383 8.78 -0.47 -17.81
N GLN A 384 9.93 -0.77 -18.41
CA GLN A 384 10.01 -1.61 -19.60
C GLN A 384 9.55 -3.04 -19.28
N ILE A 385 8.65 -3.57 -20.10
CA ILE A 385 8.16 -4.94 -19.94
C ILE A 385 9.04 -5.88 -20.76
N LEU A 386 9.76 -6.75 -20.05
CA LEU A 386 10.53 -7.86 -20.61
C LEU A 386 9.66 -9.11 -20.67
N CYS A 387 9.81 -9.88 -21.74
CA CYS A 387 9.24 -11.20 -21.89
C CYS A 387 10.06 -12.24 -21.12
N LEU A 388 9.40 -13.02 -20.26
CA LEU A 388 10.00 -14.19 -19.59
C LEU A 388 9.58 -15.52 -20.24
N GLY A 389 8.52 -15.52 -21.05
CA GLY A 389 8.09 -16.70 -21.79
C GLY A 389 6.58 -16.77 -22.02
N GLY A 390 6.11 -17.95 -22.41
CA GLY A 390 4.71 -18.23 -22.71
C GLY A 390 4.22 -19.50 -22.02
N GLY A 391 2.90 -19.59 -21.83
CA GLY A 391 2.25 -20.74 -21.18
C GLY A 391 2.03 -20.57 -19.68
N CYS A 392 2.60 -19.55 -19.06
CA CYS A 392 2.35 -19.21 -17.67
C CYS A 392 0.91 -18.74 -17.46
N THR A 393 0.22 -19.30 -16.46
CA THR A 393 -1.14 -18.88 -16.06
C THR A 393 -1.22 -18.38 -14.62
N GLN A 394 -0.23 -18.72 -13.80
CA GLN A 394 -0.07 -18.30 -12.41
C GLN A 394 1.42 -18.09 -12.14
N THR A 395 1.76 -17.29 -11.14
CA THR A 395 3.13 -17.09 -10.67
C THR A 395 3.20 -17.36 -9.17
N TYR A 396 4.37 -17.78 -8.69
CA TYR A 396 4.61 -18.03 -7.28
C TYR A 396 5.99 -17.51 -6.87
N THR A 397 6.04 -16.65 -5.86
CA THR A 397 7.30 -16.17 -5.30
C THR A 397 7.77 -17.12 -4.21
N VAL A 398 8.99 -17.65 -4.35
CA VAL A 398 9.62 -18.52 -3.35
C VAL A 398 9.79 -17.78 -2.03
N VAL A 399 9.33 -18.39 -0.94
CA VAL A 399 9.50 -17.91 0.44
C VAL A 399 10.45 -18.81 1.24
N SER A 400 10.86 -18.34 2.42
CA SER A 400 11.77 -19.10 3.28
C SER A 400 11.16 -20.41 3.74
N GLY A 401 11.85 -21.53 3.48
CA GLY A 401 11.42 -22.88 3.84
C GLY A 401 10.68 -23.65 2.74
N ASP A 402 10.48 -23.04 1.56
CA ASP A 402 9.88 -23.72 0.41
C ASP A 402 10.75 -24.88 -0.13
N THR A 403 10.05 -25.90 -0.63
CA THR A 403 10.59 -26.95 -1.50
C THR A 403 9.66 -27.10 -2.70
N CYS A 404 10.15 -27.61 -3.84
CA CYS A 404 9.29 -27.85 -5.01
C CYS A 404 8.09 -28.72 -4.64
N SER A 405 8.29 -29.80 -3.88
CA SER A 405 7.21 -30.67 -3.40
C SER A 405 6.14 -29.96 -2.55
N ALA A 406 6.53 -28.94 -1.76
CA ALA A 406 5.57 -28.12 -1.00
C ALA A 406 4.80 -27.16 -1.92
N ILE A 407 5.48 -26.53 -2.88
CA ILE A 407 4.89 -25.63 -3.88
C ILE A 407 3.93 -26.41 -4.80
N GLU A 408 4.36 -27.55 -5.32
CA GLU A 408 3.59 -28.51 -6.12
C GLU A 408 2.29 -28.89 -5.41
N SER A 409 2.39 -29.35 -4.17
CA SER A 409 1.23 -29.72 -3.34
C SER A 409 0.29 -28.54 -3.09
N ALA A 410 0.85 -27.37 -2.76
CA ALA A 410 0.06 -26.18 -2.39
C ALA A 410 -0.61 -25.49 -3.60
N LYS A 411 -0.03 -25.62 -4.80
CA LYS A 411 -0.52 -25.01 -6.05
C LYS A 411 -1.16 -26.02 -7.00
N GLY A 412 -1.15 -27.29 -6.63
CA GLY A 412 -1.68 -28.39 -7.43
C GLY A 412 -0.99 -28.52 -8.77
N VAL A 413 0.34 -28.47 -8.83
CA VAL A 413 1.09 -28.73 -10.08
C VAL A 413 1.97 -29.96 -9.91
N SER A 414 2.21 -30.71 -10.99
CA SER A 414 3.21 -31.78 -10.98
C SER A 414 4.63 -31.22 -11.03
N ASP A 415 5.57 -31.96 -10.44
CA ASP A 415 7.02 -31.76 -10.57
C ASP A 415 7.47 -31.53 -12.03
N ALA A 416 6.91 -32.32 -12.95
CA ALA A 416 7.18 -32.21 -14.38
C ALA A 416 6.76 -30.86 -14.99
N GLN A 417 5.59 -30.33 -14.59
CA GLN A 417 5.12 -29.01 -15.04
C GLN A 417 5.94 -27.88 -14.42
N LEU A 418 6.31 -28.00 -13.14
CA LEU A 418 7.12 -27.00 -12.45
C LEU A 418 8.49 -26.86 -13.13
N HIS A 419 9.22 -27.95 -13.33
CA HIS A 419 10.53 -27.93 -13.99
C HIS A 419 10.46 -27.56 -15.49
N ALA A 420 9.38 -27.91 -16.20
CA ALA A 420 9.22 -27.54 -17.62
C ALA A 420 9.04 -26.02 -17.84
N LEU A 421 8.40 -25.33 -16.90
CA LEU A 421 8.21 -23.88 -16.94
C LEU A 421 9.36 -23.10 -16.30
N ASN A 422 10.09 -23.73 -15.39
CA ASN A 422 11.19 -23.13 -14.64
C ASN A 422 12.48 -23.94 -14.87
N PRO A 423 13.04 -23.94 -16.10
CA PRO A 423 14.21 -24.74 -16.47
C PRO A 423 15.52 -24.35 -15.74
N SER A 424 15.45 -23.33 -14.88
CA SER A 424 16.48 -22.86 -13.97
C SER A 424 16.52 -23.62 -12.65
N ILE A 425 15.40 -24.22 -12.23
CA ILE A 425 15.34 -25.12 -11.09
C ILE A 425 16.11 -26.39 -11.46
N ASN A 426 17.09 -26.77 -10.64
CA ASN A 426 17.81 -28.02 -10.82
C ASN A 426 16.95 -29.21 -10.40
N SER A 427 17.22 -30.40 -10.93
CA SER A 427 16.39 -31.60 -10.70
C SER A 427 16.29 -32.09 -9.25
N GLY A 428 17.03 -31.50 -8.31
CA GLY A 428 16.89 -31.76 -6.88
C GLY A 428 16.15 -30.64 -6.12
N CYS A 429 15.68 -29.62 -6.83
CA CYS A 429 15.09 -28.39 -6.30
C CYS A 429 15.91 -27.74 -5.16
N THR A 430 17.25 -27.79 -5.28
CA THR A 430 18.18 -27.31 -4.24
C THR A 430 18.63 -25.86 -4.42
N ASN A 431 18.17 -25.19 -5.48
CA ASN A 431 18.57 -23.84 -5.86
C ASN A 431 17.39 -22.87 -5.98
N LEU A 432 16.32 -23.08 -5.20
CA LEU A 432 15.29 -22.06 -5.02
C LEU A 432 15.88 -20.90 -4.19
N GLU A 433 15.81 -19.68 -4.73
CA GLU A 433 16.24 -18.46 -4.04
C GLU A 433 15.02 -17.72 -3.45
N ILE A 434 15.11 -17.20 -2.23
CA ILE A 434 14.00 -16.44 -1.63
C ILE A 434 13.75 -15.18 -2.47
N GLY A 435 12.50 -14.96 -2.89
CA GLY A 435 12.13 -13.88 -3.80
C GLY A 435 12.15 -14.27 -5.29
N GLN A 436 12.66 -15.45 -5.64
CA GLN A 436 12.61 -15.98 -7.01
C GLN A 436 11.15 -16.17 -7.46
N ILE A 437 10.82 -15.73 -8.68
CA ILE A 437 9.49 -15.85 -9.26
C ILE A 437 9.43 -17.12 -10.11
N LEU A 438 8.65 -18.10 -9.67
CA LEU A 438 8.35 -19.31 -10.42
C LEU A 438 7.09 -19.12 -11.27
N CYS A 439 7.15 -19.64 -12.49
CA CYS A 439 6.03 -19.74 -13.39
C CYS A 439 5.25 -21.05 -13.19
N LEU A 440 3.92 -20.96 -13.10
CA LEU A 440 3.02 -22.10 -12.92
C LEU A 440 1.94 -22.11 -14.03
N SER A 441 1.62 -23.28 -14.57
CA SER A 441 0.56 -23.43 -15.58
C SER A 441 -0.36 -24.59 -15.24
N GLY A 442 -1.68 -24.37 -15.33
CA GLY A 442 -2.70 -25.43 -15.35
C GLY A 442 -2.60 -26.45 -14.21
N GLY A 443 -3.19 -26.13 -13.06
CA GLY A 443 -3.18 -27.04 -11.92
C GLY A 443 -3.90 -28.36 -12.21
N CYS A 444 -3.32 -29.46 -11.73
CA CYS A 444 -3.97 -30.76 -11.62
C CYS A 444 -5.32 -30.59 -10.90
N THR A 445 -6.37 -31.27 -11.39
CA THR A 445 -7.67 -31.26 -10.69
C THR A 445 -7.65 -32.17 -9.47
N GLN A 446 -6.80 -33.20 -9.48
CA GLN A 446 -6.45 -34.06 -8.37
C GLN A 446 -4.94 -34.36 -8.42
N THR A 447 -4.33 -34.55 -7.25
CA THR A 447 -2.89 -34.81 -7.11
C THR A 447 -2.64 -36.05 -6.27
N TYR A 448 -1.62 -36.83 -6.64
CA TYR A 448 -1.16 -37.99 -5.91
C TYR A 448 0.29 -37.82 -5.48
N THR A 449 0.61 -38.11 -4.21
CA THR A 449 1.98 -38.12 -3.69
C THR A 449 2.54 -39.54 -3.74
N VAL A 450 3.60 -39.75 -4.50
CA VAL A 450 4.29 -41.05 -4.61
C VAL A 450 4.84 -41.48 -3.25
N VAL A 451 4.53 -42.72 -2.86
CA VAL A 451 5.02 -43.38 -1.65
C VAL A 451 5.92 -44.59 -1.97
N SER A 452 6.57 -45.12 -0.94
CA SER A 452 7.51 -46.24 -1.07
C SER A 452 6.80 -47.51 -1.55
N GLY A 453 7.14 -47.97 -2.75
CA GLY A 453 6.64 -49.21 -3.35
C GLY A 453 5.59 -49.02 -4.46
N ASP A 454 5.29 -47.78 -4.84
CA ASP A 454 4.33 -47.50 -5.91
C ASP A 454 4.81 -47.96 -7.29
N THR A 455 3.83 -48.18 -8.16
CA THR A 455 3.99 -48.38 -9.60
C THR A 455 2.85 -47.64 -10.30
N CYS A 456 3.04 -47.18 -11.54
CA CYS A 456 1.97 -46.50 -12.29
C CYS A 456 0.68 -47.34 -12.31
N SER A 457 0.78 -48.65 -12.56
CA SER A 457 -0.38 -49.55 -12.53
C SER A 457 -1.13 -49.60 -11.18
N ALA A 458 -0.45 -49.34 -10.06
CA ALA A 458 -1.09 -49.25 -8.75
C ALA A 458 -1.78 -47.89 -8.55
N ILE A 459 -1.11 -46.79 -8.95
CA ILE A 459 -1.64 -45.42 -8.90
C ILE A 459 -2.86 -45.28 -9.82
N GLU A 460 -2.76 -45.74 -11.07
CA GLU A 460 -3.85 -45.86 -12.06
C GLU A 460 -5.08 -46.57 -11.46
N SER A 461 -4.86 -47.70 -10.80
CA SER A 461 -5.93 -48.50 -10.20
C SER A 461 -6.55 -47.85 -8.96
N ALA A 462 -5.77 -47.04 -8.21
CA ALA A 462 -6.22 -46.37 -7.00
C ALA A 462 -6.99 -45.07 -7.29
N GLU A 463 -6.45 -44.24 -8.19
CA GLU A 463 -6.98 -42.92 -8.54
C GLU A 463 -8.00 -42.97 -9.69
N GLY A 464 -8.06 -44.09 -10.43
CA GLY A 464 -9.06 -44.32 -11.49
C GLY A 464 -8.67 -43.75 -12.86
N VAL A 465 -7.38 -43.52 -13.11
CA VAL A 465 -6.84 -43.09 -14.40
C VAL A 465 -6.31 -44.25 -15.23
N SER A 466 -6.31 -44.10 -16.56
CA SER A 466 -5.55 -44.99 -17.45
C SER A 466 -4.08 -44.59 -17.54
N ASP A 467 -3.19 -45.55 -17.80
CA ASP A 467 -1.79 -45.36 -18.21
C ASP A 467 -1.60 -44.17 -19.18
N ALA A 468 -2.44 -44.07 -20.21
CA ALA A 468 -2.39 -43.00 -21.20
C ALA A 468 -2.76 -41.61 -20.64
N GLN A 469 -3.66 -41.54 -19.64
CA GLN A 469 -3.97 -40.30 -18.93
C GLN A 469 -2.84 -39.92 -17.96
N LEU A 470 -2.33 -40.88 -17.19
CA LEU A 470 -1.25 -40.64 -16.23
C LEU A 470 0.02 -40.10 -16.91
N HIS A 471 0.43 -40.71 -18.03
CA HIS A 471 1.57 -40.24 -18.82
C HIS A 471 1.29 -38.92 -19.58
N ALA A 472 0.04 -38.65 -20.00
CA ALA A 472 -0.32 -37.39 -20.64
C ALA A 472 -0.32 -36.21 -19.65
N LEU A 473 -0.72 -36.46 -18.40
CA LEU A 473 -0.70 -35.48 -17.31
C LEU A 473 0.70 -35.30 -16.71
N ASN A 474 1.56 -36.32 -16.75
CA ASN A 474 2.92 -36.30 -16.19
C ASN A 474 3.96 -36.76 -17.23
N PRO A 475 4.29 -35.93 -18.24
CA PRO A 475 5.14 -36.36 -19.37
C PRO A 475 6.59 -36.71 -19.03
N ALA A 476 7.04 -36.43 -17.79
CA ALA A 476 8.36 -36.83 -17.30
C ALA A 476 8.41 -38.29 -16.78
N ILE A 477 7.25 -38.93 -16.54
CA ILE A 477 7.21 -40.36 -16.23
C ILE A 477 7.64 -41.13 -17.48
N ASN A 478 8.65 -41.99 -17.35
CA ASN A 478 9.10 -42.82 -18.45
C ASN A 478 8.12 -43.98 -18.69
N SER A 479 8.08 -44.52 -19.91
CA SER A 479 7.11 -45.58 -20.31
C SER A 479 7.26 -46.92 -19.57
N GLY A 480 8.24 -47.07 -18.67
CA GLY A 480 8.38 -48.20 -17.76
C GLY A 480 8.01 -47.88 -16.32
N CYS A 481 7.62 -46.62 -16.04
CA CYS A 481 7.35 -46.06 -14.72
C CYS A 481 8.47 -46.30 -13.69
N THR A 482 9.73 -46.33 -14.13
CA THR A 482 10.88 -46.68 -13.27
C THR A 482 11.57 -45.46 -12.63
N ASN A 483 11.03 -44.26 -12.83
CA ASN A 483 11.58 -42.98 -12.35
C ASN A 483 10.61 -42.22 -11.45
N LEU A 484 9.70 -42.91 -10.78
CA LEU A 484 8.92 -42.32 -9.69
C LEU A 484 9.82 -42.11 -8.46
N GLU A 485 9.78 -40.92 -7.88
CA GLU A 485 10.54 -40.58 -6.67
C GLU A 485 9.63 -40.44 -5.45
N ILE A 486 10.05 -40.94 -4.28
CA ILE A 486 9.23 -40.88 -3.06
C ILE A 486 9.04 -39.42 -2.65
N GLY A 487 7.77 -38.98 -2.56
CA GLY A 487 7.38 -37.61 -2.28
C GLY A 487 7.08 -36.76 -3.54
N GLN A 488 7.31 -37.30 -4.75
CA GLN A 488 6.96 -36.63 -6.00
C GLN A 488 5.44 -36.44 -6.11
N ILE A 489 5.00 -35.27 -6.58
CA ILE A 489 3.59 -34.98 -6.84
C ILE A 489 3.26 -35.24 -8.32
N LEU A 490 2.28 -36.12 -8.53
CA LEU A 490 1.72 -36.43 -9.85
C LEU A 490 0.32 -35.81 -9.99
N CYS A 491 -0.01 -35.31 -11.18
CA CYS A 491 -1.40 -35.08 -11.57
C CYS A 491 -2.11 -36.42 -11.82
N VAL A 492 -3.32 -36.59 -11.28
CA VAL A 492 -4.21 -37.74 -11.52
C VAL A 492 -5.64 -37.27 -11.81
#